data_AF-A0A970CI61-F1
#
_entry.id   AF-A0A970CI61-F1
#
_cell.length_a   1.000
_cell.length_b   1.000
_cell.length_c   1.000
_cell.angle_alpha   90.00
_cell.angle_beta   90.00
_cell.angle_gamma   90.00
#
_symmetry.space_group_name_H-M   'P 1'
#
loop_
_entity.id
_entity.type
_entity.pdbx_description
1 polymer ?
#
loop_
_entity_poly.entity_id
_entity_poly.type
_entity_poly.pdbx_seq_one_letter_code
_entity_poly.pdbx_strand_id
1 'polypeptide(L)'
;MKTMLVGLLSAVLALVCYNIYDFINNRWFKRKDFMKTVADVNFSEEVGSFLWKISGGKVRQLLTYNKKGEEISGAGLEALGIKDTVLGQIKEGLPADYLAFITEFDKKKQHVGIIKSADKFAIVKTMQTQSPKNNMSNSKLISELRTLDKKYPFKISGAGQDWVELFFENLPEDTGGIVDTAKQLCPLSETSETMDEDLKTNRKLFLWWQEDREETSNLSRTEKK
;
A
#
# COMPACT_ATOMS: atom_id res chain seq x y z
N MET A 1 14.13 -1.34 58.91
CA MET A 1 12.97 -1.20 58.00
C MET A 1 13.14 -0.05 56.99
N LYS A 2 13.46 1.18 57.41
CA LYS A 2 13.67 2.33 56.49
C LYS A 2 14.76 2.13 55.43
N THR A 3 15.89 1.52 55.78
CA THR A 3 17.01 1.27 54.85
C THR A 3 16.68 0.27 53.73
N MET A 4 15.90 -0.79 54.02
CA MET A 4 15.40 -1.69 52.98
C MET A 4 14.39 -1.01 52.05
N LEU A 5 13.53 -0.13 52.57
CA LEU A 5 12.55 0.59 51.77
C LEU A 5 13.23 1.54 50.76
N VAL A 6 14.30 2.23 51.18
CA VAL A 6 15.09 3.13 50.32
C VAL A 6 15.84 2.35 49.24
N GLY A 7 16.42 1.18 49.58
CA GLY A 7 17.07 0.31 48.59
C GLY A 7 16.09 -0.21 47.54
N LEU A 8 14.89 -0.64 47.97
CA LEU A 8 13.86 -1.12 47.06
C LEU A 8 13.33 -0.01 46.14
N LEU A 9 13.11 1.20 46.66
CA LEU A 9 12.72 2.36 45.85
C LEU A 9 13.78 2.73 44.80
N SER A 10 15.06 2.66 45.19
CA SER A 10 16.18 2.98 44.29
C SER A 10 16.29 1.97 43.15
N ALA A 11 16.09 0.68 43.44
CA ALA A 11 16.06 -0.37 42.42
C ALA A 11 14.88 -0.21 41.45
N VAL A 12 13.69 0.12 41.96
CA VAL A 12 12.51 0.40 41.12
C VAL A 12 12.74 1.63 40.24
N LEU A 13 13.30 2.71 40.78
CA LEU A 13 13.63 3.90 40.00
C LEU A 13 14.66 3.61 38.91
N ALA A 14 15.71 2.84 39.21
CA ALA A 14 16.70 2.43 38.23
C ALA A 14 16.08 1.61 37.09
N LEU A 15 15.16 0.69 37.38
CA LEU A 15 14.43 -0.08 36.38
C LEU A 15 13.52 0.81 35.51
N VAL A 16 12.82 1.77 36.11
CA VAL A 16 12.00 2.73 35.38
C VAL A 16 12.86 3.61 34.47
N CYS A 17 13.97 4.15 34.97
CA CYS A 17 14.92 4.95 34.19
C CYS A 17 15.53 4.14 33.05
N TYR A 18 15.91 2.88 33.29
CA TYR A 18 16.43 1.99 32.25
C TYR A 18 15.40 1.72 31.16
N ASN A 19 14.15 1.41 31.53
CA ASN A 19 13.08 1.19 30.56
C ASN A 19 12.76 2.45 29.74
N ILE A 20 12.76 3.63 30.38
CA ILE A 20 12.58 4.92 29.67
C ILE A 20 13.75 5.17 28.72
N TYR A 21 14.99 4.94 29.17
CA TYR A 21 16.18 5.09 28.35
C TYR A 21 16.14 4.15 27.14
N ASP A 22 15.89 2.86 27.34
CA ASP A 22 15.81 1.88 26.27
C ASP A 22 14.69 2.22 25.27
N PHE A 23 13.53 2.66 25.77
CA PHE A 23 12.44 3.11 24.92
C PHE A 23 12.81 4.33 24.06
N ILE A 24 13.41 5.37 24.66
CA ILE A 24 13.82 6.58 23.95
C ILE A 24 14.91 6.24 22.93
N ASN A 25 15.90 5.46 23.33
CA ASN A 25 17.04 5.09 22.52
C ASN A 25 16.60 4.25 21.30
N ASN A 26 15.79 3.21 21.52
CA ASN A 26 15.22 2.40 20.44
C ASN A 26 14.35 3.23 19.49
N ARG A 27 13.53 4.15 20.01
CA ARG A 27 12.70 5.03 19.17
C ARG A 27 13.55 6.00 18.35
N TRP A 28 14.62 6.54 18.94
CA TRP A 28 15.53 7.47 18.27
C TRP A 28 16.31 6.78 17.15
N PHE A 29 16.90 5.60 17.40
CA PHE A 29 17.60 4.82 16.37
C PHE A 29 16.66 4.44 15.22
N LYS A 30 15.47 3.92 15.51
CA LYS A 30 14.48 3.60 14.47
C LYS A 30 14.10 4.81 13.64
N ARG A 31 13.94 5.98 14.27
CA ARG A 31 13.65 7.22 13.54
C ARG A 31 14.80 7.62 12.65
N LYS A 32 16.05 7.50 13.13
CA LYS A 32 17.25 7.84 12.35
C LYS A 32 17.36 6.95 11.12
N ASP A 33 17.19 5.64 11.28
CA ASP A 33 17.21 4.69 10.17
C ASP A 33 16.10 4.98 9.17
N PHE A 34 14.89 5.27 9.66
CA PHE A 34 13.78 5.68 8.81
C PHE A 34 14.06 6.97 8.04
N MET A 35 14.61 8.01 8.68
CA MET A 35 14.93 9.26 7.98
C MET A 35 16.02 9.07 6.93
N LYS A 36 16.92 8.10 7.12
CA LYS A 36 17.84 7.67 6.07
C LYS A 36 17.08 7.08 4.88
N THR A 37 16.14 6.17 5.12
CA THR A 37 15.26 5.64 4.06
C THR A 37 14.48 6.73 3.34
N VAL A 38 13.95 7.73 4.06
CA VAL A 38 13.25 8.90 3.48
C VAL A 38 14.15 9.63 2.49
N ALA A 39 15.41 9.87 2.85
CA ALA A 39 16.39 10.49 1.98
C ALA A 39 16.74 9.59 0.78
N ASP A 40 16.94 8.28 1.00
CA ASP A 40 17.28 7.30 -0.03
C ASP A 40 16.19 7.20 -1.12
N VAL A 41 14.91 7.37 -0.75
CA VAL A 41 13.78 7.40 -1.70
C VAL A 41 13.41 8.80 -2.20
N ASN A 42 14.24 9.81 -1.91
CA ASN A 42 14.09 11.20 -2.34
C ASN A 42 12.77 11.87 -1.89
N PHE A 43 12.34 11.57 -0.67
CA PHE A 43 11.21 12.24 -0.03
C PHE A 43 11.70 13.45 0.78
N SER A 44 10.84 14.48 0.93
CA SER A 44 11.17 15.59 1.82
C SER A 44 11.16 15.12 3.28
N GLU A 45 11.99 15.74 4.11
CA GLU A 45 12.02 15.44 5.55
C GLU A 45 10.68 15.75 6.23
N GLU A 46 9.94 16.73 5.71
CA GLU A 46 8.61 17.12 6.18
C GLU A 46 7.60 15.98 5.97
N VAL A 47 7.56 15.41 4.75
CA VAL A 47 6.70 14.25 4.44
C VAL A 47 7.12 13.04 5.26
N GLY A 48 8.42 12.78 5.37
CA GLY A 48 8.95 11.70 6.22
C GLY A 48 8.50 11.86 7.68
N SER A 49 8.66 13.05 8.25
CA SER A 49 8.27 13.35 9.63
C SER A 49 6.75 13.25 9.85
N PHE A 50 5.95 13.71 8.88
CA PHE A 50 4.50 13.56 8.88
C PHE A 50 4.10 12.08 8.93
N LEU A 51 4.63 11.26 8.01
CA LEU A 51 4.33 9.82 7.94
C LEU A 51 4.80 9.07 9.18
N TRP A 52 5.96 9.42 9.73
CA TRP A 52 6.46 8.84 10.98
C TRP A 52 5.50 9.11 12.15
N LYS A 53 5.04 10.36 12.27
CA LYS A 53 4.13 10.76 13.35
C LYS A 53 2.79 10.04 13.23
N ILE A 54 2.19 10.05 12.03
CA ILE A 54 0.83 9.54 11.83
C ILE A 54 0.72 8.02 11.92
N SER A 55 1.77 7.30 11.52
CA SER A 55 1.84 5.83 11.60
C SER A 55 2.35 5.31 12.95
N GLY A 56 2.77 6.20 13.86
CA GLY A 56 3.43 5.82 15.11
C GLY A 56 4.81 5.17 14.90
N GLY A 57 5.50 5.51 13.81
CA GLY A 57 6.81 4.97 13.44
C GLY A 57 6.76 3.61 12.74
N LYS A 58 5.57 3.17 12.31
CA LYS A 58 5.37 1.94 11.53
C LYS A 58 5.43 2.25 10.03
N VAL A 59 6.59 2.70 9.58
CA VAL A 59 6.84 3.00 8.16
C VAL A 59 8.10 2.27 7.72
N ARG A 60 8.09 1.76 6.50
CA ARG A 60 9.24 1.16 5.82
C ARG A 60 9.34 1.67 4.39
N GLN A 61 10.39 1.26 3.68
CA GLN A 61 10.42 1.43 2.23
C GLN A 61 9.28 0.61 1.58
N LEU A 62 8.67 1.17 0.55
CA LEU A 62 7.60 0.51 -0.19
C LEU A 62 8.12 -0.78 -0.83
N LEU A 63 7.33 -1.85 -0.71
CA LEU A 63 7.54 -3.09 -1.44
C LEU A 63 6.77 -3.03 -2.76
N THR A 64 7.42 -3.39 -3.84
CA THR A 64 6.88 -3.43 -5.20
C THR A 64 7.30 -4.72 -5.87
N TYR A 65 7.01 -4.88 -7.15
CA TYR A 65 7.36 -6.08 -7.91
C TYR A 65 8.31 -5.72 -9.04
N ASN A 66 9.14 -6.67 -9.46
CA ASN A 66 9.88 -6.56 -10.72
C ASN A 66 9.07 -7.18 -11.87
N LYS A 67 9.61 -7.16 -13.10
CA LYS A 67 8.93 -7.70 -14.29
C LYS A 67 8.62 -9.21 -14.20
N LYS A 68 9.33 -9.94 -13.35
CA LYS A 68 9.12 -11.38 -13.10
C LYS A 68 8.09 -11.63 -11.99
N GLY A 69 7.59 -10.58 -11.33
CA GLY A 69 6.68 -10.71 -10.18
C GLY A 69 7.39 -10.96 -8.85
N GLU A 70 8.71 -10.81 -8.78
CA GLU A 70 9.43 -10.94 -7.51
C GLU A 70 9.31 -9.64 -6.71
N GLU A 71 9.04 -9.77 -5.40
CA GLU A 71 8.95 -8.63 -4.49
C GLU A 71 10.33 -7.98 -4.31
N ILE A 72 10.40 -6.67 -4.47
CA ILE A 72 11.60 -5.84 -4.34
C ILE A 72 11.29 -4.55 -3.58
N SER A 73 12.31 -3.88 -3.06
CA SER A 73 12.14 -2.52 -2.53
C SER A 73 11.99 -1.51 -3.67
N GLY A 74 10.89 -0.76 -3.67
CA GLY A 74 10.57 0.24 -4.67
C GLY A 74 10.87 1.67 -4.26
N ALA A 75 10.60 2.60 -5.17
CA ALA A 75 10.68 4.03 -4.89
C ALA A 75 9.40 4.48 -4.16
N GLY A 76 9.48 4.59 -2.84
CA GLY A 76 8.36 5.03 -2.01
C GLY A 76 8.46 4.58 -0.57
N LEU A 77 7.45 4.92 0.21
CA LEU A 77 7.31 4.51 1.60
C LEU A 77 6.01 3.73 1.77
N GLU A 78 5.96 2.88 2.79
CA GLU A 78 4.76 2.14 3.15
C GLU A 78 4.49 2.26 4.65
N ALA A 79 3.30 2.74 5.00
CA ALA A 79 2.82 2.81 6.36
C ALA A 79 2.02 1.55 6.70
N LEU A 80 2.33 0.89 7.83
CA LEU A 80 1.87 -0.46 8.16
C LEU A 80 0.79 -0.46 9.24
N GLY A 81 -0.22 -1.32 9.06
CA GLY A 81 -1.30 -1.53 10.04
C GLY A 81 -2.09 -0.26 10.32
N ILE A 82 -2.36 0.50 9.26
CA ILE A 82 -3.05 1.79 9.29
C ILE A 82 -4.56 1.53 9.31
N LYS A 83 -5.30 2.28 10.14
CA LYS A 83 -6.77 2.21 10.15
C LYS A 83 -7.33 3.13 9.06
N ASP A 84 -8.55 2.86 8.57
CA ASP A 84 -9.24 3.71 7.58
C ASP A 84 -9.23 5.21 7.94
N THR A 85 -9.41 5.55 9.21
CA THR A 85 -9.40 6.94 9.69
C THR A 85 -8.07 7.65 9.43
N VAL A 86 -6.97 6.90 9.43
CA VAL A 86 -5.61 7.43 9.21
C VAL A 86 -5.30 7.53 7.71
N LEU A 87 -5.88 6.68 6.86
CA LEU A 87 -5.73 6.80 5.40
C LEU A 87 -6.26 8.15 4.88
N GLY A 88 -7.41 8.60 5.37
CA GLY A 88 -7.94 9.93 5.04
C GLY A 88 -6.97 11.05 5.42
N GLN A 89 -6.44 11.00 6.64
CA GLN A 89 -5.45 11.97 7.13
C GLN A 89 -4.16 11.97 6.30
N ILE A 90 -3.67 10.79 5.88
CA ILE A 90 -2.50 10.69 5.00
C ILE A 90 -2.80 11.38 3.66
N LYS A 91 -3.95 11.08 3.05
CA LYS A 91 -4.33 11.67 1.76
C LYS A 91 -4.48 13.19 1.82
N GLU A 92 -5.01 13.72 2.91
CA GLU A 92 -5.21 15.16 3.11
C GLU A 92 -3.92 15.91 3.50
N GLY A 93 -3.02 15.25 4.25
CA GLY A 93 -1.79 15.85 4.75
C GLY A 93 -0.60 15.78 3.78
N LEU A 94 -0.72 15.04 2.69
CA LEU A 94 0.33 14.92 1.68
C LEU A 94 0.28 16.09 0.67
N PRO A 95 1.44 16.58 0.19
CA PRO A 95 1.49 17.52 -0.91
C PRO A 95 0.94 16.92 -2.22
N ALA A 96 0.54 17.78 -3.16
CA ALA A 96 -0.14 17.36 -4.40
C ALA A 96 0.72 16.49 -5.34
N ASP A 97 2.05 16.50 -5.19
CA ASP A 97 2.98 15.65 -5.94
C ASP A 97 3.25 14.30 -5.24
N TYR A 98 2.42 13.92 -4.28
CA TYR A 98 2.45 12.62 -3.62
C TYR A 98 1.12 11.88 -3.79
N LEU A 99 1.21 10.57 -3.94
CA LEU A 99 0.05 9.68 -4.05
C LEU A 99 0.07 8.70 -2.89
N ALA A 100 -1.09 8.51 -2.25
CA ALA A 100 -1.30 7.49 -1.24
C ALA A 100 -2.37 6.49 -1.70
N PHE A 101 -2.04 5.20 -1.60
CA PHE A 101 -2.87 4.10 -2.10
C PHE A 101 -2.72 2.85 -1.22
N ILE A 102 -3.71 1.98 -1.27
CA ILE A 102 -3.71 0.71 -0.55
C ILE A 102 -2.80 -0.28 -1.29
N THR A 103 -1.86 -0.91 -0.58
CA THR A 103 -0.94 -1.92 -1.13
C THR A 103 -1.39 -3.35 -0.86
N GLU A 104 -2.28 -3.55 0.11
CA GLU A 104 -2.76 -4.87 0.53
C GLU A 104 -4.28 -4.98 0.43
N PHE A 105 -4.75 -6.05 -0.21
CA PHE A 105 -6.18 -6.31 -0.38
C PHE A 105 -6.87 -6.70 0.94
N ASP A 106 -6.17 -7.37 1.86
CA ASP A 106 -6.75 -7.84 3.11
C ASP A 106 -7.07 -6.66 4.05
N LYS A 107 -8.37 -6.42 4.28
CA LYS A 107 -8.88 -5.38 5.20
C LYS A 107 -8.34 -5.50 6.63
N LYS A 108 -7.84 -6.66 7.05
CA LYS A 108 -7.21 -6.84 8.37
C LYS A 108 -5.79 -6.25 8.44
N LYS A 109 -5.13 -6.07 7.29
CA LYS A 109 -3.77 -5.56 7.15
C LYS A 109 -3.76 -4.42 6.14
N GLN A 110 -4.40 -3.31 6.50
CA GLN A 110 -4.34 -2.12 5.67
C GLN A 110 -2.95 -1.49 5.73
N HIS A 111 -2.22 -1.66 4.63
CA HIS A 111 -0.98 -0.97 4.37
C HIS A 111 -1.23 0.12 3.34
N VAL A 112 -0.53 1.25 3.51
CA VAL A 112 -0.67 2.41 2.64
C VAL A 112 0.68 2.70 2.02
N GLY A 113 0.77 2.52 0.71
CA GLY A 113 1.89 2.94 -0.10
C GLY A 113 1.83 4.44 -0.39
N ILE A 114 2.98 5.09 -0.33
CA ILE A 114 3.17 6.50 -0.66
C ILE A 114 4.29 6.61 -1.69
N ILE A 115 4.00 7.25 -2.82
CA ILE A 115 4.96 7.50 -3.90
C ILE A 115 4.96 8.98 -4.28
N LYS A 116 6.10 9.49 -4.75
CA LYS A 116 6.23 10.86 -5.25
C LYS A 116 5.89 10.89 -6.73
N SER A 117 4.69 11.34 -7.06
CA SER A 117 4.22 11.58 -8.43
C SER A 117 2.94 12.42 -8.42
N ALA A 118 2.71 13.19 -9.48
CA ALA A 118 1.41 13.81 -9.74
C ALA A 118 0.51 12.96 -10.66
N ASP A 119 1.06 11.90 -11.27
CA ASP A 119 0.36 11.04 -12.21
C ASP A 119 -0.22 9.81 -11.49
N LYS A 120 -1.54 9.75 -11.29
CA LYS A 120 -2.20 8.64 -10.58
C LYS A 120 -1.85 7.26 -11.13
N PHE A 121 -1.57 7.14 -12.43
CA PHE A 121 -1.19 5.87 -13.06
C PHE A 121 0.24 5.42 -12.69
N ALA A 122 1.03 6.28 -12.04
CA ALA A 122 2.30 5.91 -11.43
C ALA A 122 2.13 4.86 -10.33
N ILE A 123 0.95 4.73 -9.73
CA ILE A 123 0.62 3.66 -8.77
C ILE A 123 0.74 2.31 -9.47
N VAL A 124 -0.03 2.11 -10.55
CA VAL A 124 -0.06 0.88 -11.36
C VAL A 124 1.33 0.59 -11.94
N LYS A 125 2.04 1.63 -12.39
CA LYS A 125 3.41 1.50 -12.89
C LYS A 125 4.38 1.02 -11.80
N THR A 126 4.33 1.64 -10.62
CA THR A 126 5.23 1.33 -9.51
C THR A 126 4.99 -0.07 -8.98
N MET A 127 3.73 -0.47 -8.84
CA MET A 127 3.36 -1.81 -8.40
C MET A 127 3.58 -2.89 -9.47
N GLN A 128 4.02 -2.52 -10.68
CA GLN A 128 4.14 -3.42 -11.84
C GLN A 128 2.88 -4.27 -12.07
N THR A 129 1.70 -3.69 -11.81
CA THR A 129 0.43 -4.40 -11.93
C THR A 129 0.25 -4.93 -13.34
N GLN A 130 -0.02 -6.22 -13.49
CA GLN A 130 -0.16 -6.88 -14.79
C GLN A 130 -0.94 -8.20 -14.65
N SER A 131 -1.37 -8.74 -15.80
CA SER A 131 -1.90 -10.10 -15.91
C SER A 131 -1.27 -10.80 -17.11
N PRO A 132 -0.18 -11.57 -16.90
CA PRO A 132 0.48 -12.30 -17.97
C PRO A 132 -0.46 -13.30 -18.67
N LYS A 133 -1.30 -14.01 -17.90
CA LYS A 133 -2.27 -14.99 -18.43
C LYS A 133 -3.28 -14.37 -19.41
N ASN A 134 -3.70 -13.14 -19.16
CA ASN A 134 -4.68 -12.44 -19.98
C ASN A 134 -4.02 -11.53 -21.04
N ASN A 135 -2.70 -11.69 -21.28
CA ASN A 135 -1.92 -10.85 -22.18
C ASN A 135 -2.13 -9.34 -21.91
N MET A 136 -2.19 -8.99 -20.61
CA MET A 136 -2.35 -7.63 -20.11
C MET A 136 -1.05 -7.20 -19.43
N SER A 137 -0.16 -6.60 -20.20
CA SER A 137 1.08 -6.01 -19.66
C SER A 137 0.79 -4.74 -18.87
N ASN A 138 1.72 -4.35 -17.99
CA ASN A 138 1.61 -3.12 -17.21
C ASN A 138 1.37 -1.86 -18.08
N SER A 139 2.09 -1.73 -19.20
CA SER A 139 1.91 -0.59 -20.12
C SER A 139 0.56 -0.61 -20.82
N LYS A 140 0.08 -1.79 -21.22
CA LYS A 140 -1.25 -1.95 -21.83
C LYS A 140 -2.34 -1.60 -20.84
N LEU A 141 -2.27 -2.12 -19.60
CA LEU A 141 -3.21 -1.80 -18.53
C LEU A 141 -3.28 -0.29 -18.28
N ILE A 142 -2.13 0.38 -18.17
CA ILE A 142 -2.10 1.85 -18.00
C ILE A 142 -2.77 2.57 -19.18
N SER A 143 -2.54 2.13 -20.41
CA SER A 143 -3.16 2.73 -21.61
C SER A 143 -4.68 2.58 -21.59
N GLU A 144 -5.17 1.39 -21.26
CA GLU A 144 -6.61 1.13 -21.16
C GLU A 144 -7.25 1.92 -20.02
N LEU A 145 -6.63 1.94 -18.83
CA LEU A 145 -7.12 2.72 -17.69
C LEU A 145 -7.13 4.23 -18.00
N ARG A 146 -6.17 4.76 -18.75
CA ARG A 146 -6.20 6.16 -19.23
C ARG A 146 -7.36 6.41 -20.19
N THR A 147 -7.68 5.43 -21.04
CA THR A 147 -8.82 5.53 -21.97
C THR A 147 -10.14 5.52 -21.20
N LEU A 148 -10.26 4.65 -20.19
CA LEU A 148 -11.41 4.61 -19.29
C LEU A 148 -11.56 5.94 -18.53
N ASP A 149 -10.48 6.47 -17.98
CA ASP A 149 -10.47 7.70 -17.18
C ASP A 149 -10.92 8.94 -17.96
N LYS A 150 -10.63 8.99 -19.28
CA LYS A 150 -11.13 10.07 -20.15
C LYS A 150 -12.65 10.07 -20.28
N LYS A 151 -13.28 8.89 -20.20
CA LYS A 151 -14.74 8.74 -20.32
C LYS A 151 -15.42 8.85 -18.95
N TYR A 152 -14.82 8.23 -17.94
CA TYR A 152 -15.34 8.11 -16.60
C TYR A 152 -14.21 8.44 -15.62
N PRO A 153 -14.03 9.71 -15.23
CA PRO A 153 -12.93 10.11 -14.35
C PRO A 153 -12.95 9.36 -13.02
N PHE A 154 -11.81 8.79 -12.63
CA PHE A 154 -11.66 8.03 -11.37
C PHE A 154 -10.33 8.33 -10.66
N LYS A 155 -10.23 7.88 -9.41
CA LYS A 155 -9.00 7.80 -8.62
C LYS A 155 -8.57 6.34 -8.51
N ILE A 156 -7.26 6.10 -8.40
CA ILE A 156 -6.74 4.77 -8.07
C ILE A 156 -6.58 4.73 -6.56
N SER A 157 -7.38 3.91 -5.89
CA SER A 157 -7.40 3.81 -4.43
C SER A 157 -6.48 2.73 -3.89
N GLY A 158 -6.14 1.73 -4.71
CA GLY A 158 -5.19 0.67 -4.35
C GLY A 158 -4.66 -0.07 -5.57
N ALA A 159 -3.50 -0.71 -5.41
CA ALA A 159 -2.94 -1.61 -6.41
C ALA A 159 -1.96 -2.59 -5.76
N GLY A 160 -1.93 -3.81 -6.30
CA GLY A 160 -0.90 -4.81 -6.07
C GLY A 160 -0.32 -5.31 -7.40
N GLN A 161 0.34 -6.46 -7.38
CA GLN A 161 0.89 -7.08 -8.59
C GLN A 161 -0.21 -7.53 -9.56
N ASP A 162 -1.30 -8.07 -9.02
CA ASP A 162 -2.35 -8.77 -9.75
C ASP A 162 -3.73 -8.13 -9.54
N TRP A 163 -3.80 -6.96 -8.91
CA TRP A 163 -5.06 -6.26 -8.69
C TRP A 163 -4.92 -4.74 -8.74
N VAL A 164 -6.03 -4.07 -9.04
CA VAL A 164 -6.17 -2.62 -8.94
C VAL A 164 -7.59 -2.26 -8.48
N GLU A 165 -7.68 -1.27 -7.58
CA GLU A 165 -8.96 -0.71 -7.11
C GLU A 165 -9.11 0.72 -7.64
N LEU A 166 -10.23 0.99 -8.29
CA LEU A 166 -10.62 2.30 -8.78
C LEU A 166 -11.76 2.86 -7.91
N PHE A 167 -11.78 4.17 -7.73
CA PHE A 167 -12.83 4.90 -7.04
C PHE A 167 -13.37 6.02 -7.92
N PHE A 168 -14.68 6.02 -8.15
CA PHE A 168 -15.38 7.01 -8.96
C PHE A 168 -16.03 8.04 -8.05
N GLU A 169 -15.62 9.31 -8.15
CA GLU A 169 -16.26 10.38 -7.37
C GLU A 169 -17.71 10.58 -7.83
N ASN A 170 -17.90 10.57 -9.15
CA ASN A 170 -19.19 10.70 -9.81
C ASN A 170 -19.38 9.52 -10.75
N LEU A 171 -20.52 8.84 -10.61
CA LEU A 171 -20.92 7.79 -11.54
C LEU A 171 -21.99 8.33 -12.50
N PRO A 172 -21.96 7.91 -13.77
CA PRO A 172 -23.10 8.11 -14.66
C PRO A 172 -24.33 7.35 -14.15
N GLU A 173 -25.54 7.77 -14.57
CA GLU A 173 -26.77 7.02 -14.28
C GLU A 173 -26.73 5.61 -14.86
N ASP A 174 -26.09 5.46 -16.03
CA ASP A 174 -25.82 4.17 -16.67
C ASP A 174 -24.35 3.78 -16.53
N THR A 175 -24.10 2.78 -15.69
CA THR A 175 -22.81 2.18 -15.38
C THR A 175 -22.41 1.06 -16.36
N GLY A 176 -23.27 0.68 -17.31
CA GLY A 176 -23.04 -0.44 -18.22
C GLY A 176 -21.73 -0.32 -19.00
N GLY A 177 -21.40 0.87 -19.50
CA GLY A 177 -20.14 1.12 -20.21
C GLY A 177 -18.88 0.91 -19.34
N ILE A 178 -18.97 1.15 -18.03
CA ILE A 178 -17.87 0.88 -17.08
C ILE A 178 -17.73 -0.64 -16.89
N VAL A 179 -18.85 -1.34 -16.67
CA VAL A 179 -18.87 -2.80 -16.47
C VAL A 179 -18.37 -3.54 -17.71
N ASP A 180 -18.79 -3.13 -18.91
CA ASP A 180 -18.34 -3.75 -20.16
C ASP A 180 -16.83 -3.56 -20.37
N THR A 181 -16.31 -2.37 -20.07
CA THR A 181 -14.87 -2.12 -20.13
C THR A 181 -14.14 -2.95 -19.07
N ALA A 182 -14.68 -3.05 -17.84
CA ALA A 182 -14.11 -3.86 -16.77
C ALA A 182 -13.97 -5.33 -17.18
N LYS A 183 -14.98 -5.91 -17.83
CA LYS A 183 -14.95 -7.28 -18.35
C LYS A 183 -13.89 -7.50 -19.41
N GLN A 184 -13.66 -6.50 -20.27
CA GLN A 184 -12.58 -6.57 -21.27
C GLN A 184 -11.20 -6.54 -20.61
N LEU A 185 -11.04 -5.75 -19.53
CA LEU A 185 -9.78 -5.65 -18.80
C LEU A 185 -9.50 -6.85 -17.91
N CYS A 186 -10.55 -7.39 -17.28
CA CYS A 186 -10.46 -8.48 -16.33
C CYS A 186 -11.57 -9.52 -16.60
N PRO A 187 -11.41 -10.40 -17.61
CA PRO A 187 -12.43 -11.37 -17.98
C PRO A 187 -12.80 -12.39 -16.89
N LEU A 188 -11.93 -12.59 -15.90
CA LEU A 188 -12.07 -13.57 -14.81
C LEU A 188 -12.72 -12.99 -13.54
N SER A 189 -13.10 -11.71 -13.56
CA SER A 189 -13.77 -11.10 -12.41
C SER A 189 -15.19 -11.63 -12.25
N GLU A 190 -15.80 -11.31 -11.10
CA GLU A 190 -17.18 -11.65 -10.75
C GLU A 190 -18.22 -11.27 -11.83
N THR A 191 -19.46 -11.74 -11.67
CA THR A 191 -20.55 -11.51 -12.65
C THR A 191 -20.85 -10.01 -12.81
N SER A 192 -21.42 -9.61 -13.97
CA SER A 192 -21.77 -8.19 -14.20
C SER A 192 -22.67 -7.59 -13.14
N GLU A 193 -23.53 -8.40 -12.55
CA GLU A 193 -24.50 -7.97 -11.56
C GLU A 193 -23.80 -7.54 -10.27
N THR A 194 -22.80 -8.30 -9.79
CA THR A 194 -22.06 -7.93 -8.57
C THR A 194 -21.19 -6.69 -8.80
N MET A 195 -20.59 -6.55 -10.00
CA MET A 195 -19.84 -5.35 -10.36
C MET A 195 -20.69 -4.09 -10.38
N ASP A 196 -21.89 -4.18 -10.94
CA ASP A 196 -22.81 -3.06 -11.04
C ASP A 196 -23.33 -2.64 -9.65
N GLU A 197 -23.66 -3.61 -8.81
CA GLU A 197 -24.05 -3.39 -7.42
C GLU A 197 -22.91 -2.75 -6.61
N ASP A 198 -21.67 -3.22 -6.76
CA ASP A 198 -20.50 -2.65 -6.06
C ASP A 198 -20.19 -1.23 -6.53
N LEU A 199 -20.31 -0.95 -7.83
CA LEU A 199 -20.20 0.40 -8.36
C LEU A 199 -21.28 1.30 -7.76
N LYS A 200 -22.54 0.90 -7.77
CA LYS A 200 -23.64 1.73 -7.26
C LYS A 200 -23.57 1.94 -5.74
N THR A 201 -23.14 0.94 -4.99
CA THR A 201 -23.10 0.98 -3.52
C THR A 201 -21.84 1.67 -3.00
N ASN A 202 -20.67 1.27 -3.52
CA ASN A 202 -19.37 1.65 -2.98
C ASN A 202 -18.63 2.67 -3.86
N ARG A 203 -19.10 2.90 -5.09
CA ARG A 203 -18.42 3.70 -6.13
C ARG A 203 -17.02 3.19 -6.44
N LYS A 204 -16.82 1.88 -6.28
CA LYS A 204 -15.53 1.22 -6.47
C LYS A 204 -15.64 0.18 -7.56
N LEU A 205 -14.57 0.05 -8.33
CA LEU A 205 -14.36 -1.07 -9.24
C LEU A 205 -13.08 -1.78 -8.82
N PHE A 206 -13.21 -3.06 -8.51
CA PHE A 206 -12.08 -3.91 -8.16
C PHE A 206 -11.78 -4.86 -9.33
N LEU A 207 -10.55 -4.77 -9.86
CA LEU A 207 -10.06 -5.65 -10.91
C LEU A 207 -8.98 -6.54 -10.30
N TRP A 208 -9.20 -7.86 -10.33
CA TRP A 208 -8.27 -8.84 -9.78
C TRP A 208 -8.08 -10.00 -10.74
N TRP A 209 -6.84 -10.18 -11.18
CA TRP A 209 -6.44 -11.24 -12.09
C TRP A 209 -5.87 -12.39 -11.26
N GLN A 210 -6.70 -13.38 -10.92
CA GLN A 210 -6.23 -14.57 -10.22
C GLN A 210 -5.13 -15.27 -11.02
N GLU A 211 -3.89 -15.11 -10.60
CA GLU A 211 -2.82 -16.02 -11.01
C GLU A 211 -3.01 -17.29 -10.19
N ASP A 212 -3.38 -18.42 -10.82
CA ASP A 212 -3.06 -19.72 -10.20
C ASP A 212 -1.57 -19.69 -9.86
N ARG A 213 -1.26 -19.50 -8.58
CA ARG A 213 0.08 -19.66 -8.07
C ARG A 213 0.36 -21.15 -8.16
N GLU A 214 0.85 -21.61 -9.32
CA GLU A 214 1.51 -22.90 -9.39
C GLU A 214 2.57 -22.88 -8.30
N GLU A 215 2.38 -23.77 -7.33
CA GLU A 215 3.20 -23.84 -6.16
C GLU A 215 4.68 -23.94 -6.57
N THR A 216 5.45 -22.90 -6.29
CA THR A 216 6.91 -22.98 -6.21
C THR A 216 7.36 -23.83 -4.99
N SER A 217 6.53 -24.79 -4.54
CA SER A 217 6.80 -25.76 -3.48
C SER A 217 7.66 -26.95 -3.96
N ASN A 218 7.85 -27.12 -5.27
CA ASN A 218 8.51 -28.31 -5.84
C ASN A 218 10.01 -28.14 -6.15
N LEU A 219 10.63 -26.99 -5.93
CA LEU A 219 12.08 -26.80 -6.15
C LEU A 219 12.94 -26.97 -4.89
N SER A 220 12.36 -27.09 -3.69
CA SER A 220 13.13 -27.38 -2.47
C SER A 220 13.20 -28.87 -2.09
N ARG A 221 12.70 -29.78 -2.93
CA ARG A 221 12.60 -31.22 -2.61
C ARG A 221 13.51 -32.13 -3.44
N THR A 222 14.31 -31.60 -4.36
CA THR A 222 15.18 -32.40 -5.26
C THR A 222 16.68 -32.21 -5.07
N GLU A 223 17.15 -31.40 -4.12
CA GLU A 223 18.59 -31.28 -3.78
C GLU A 223 18.96 -31.95 -2.44
N LYS A 224 18.30 -33.07 -2.13
CA LYS A 224 18.81 -34.05 -1.16
C LYS A 224 18.59 -35.46 -1.70
N LYS A 225 19.45 -35.88 -2.61
CA LYS A 225 19.78 -37.29 -2.83
C LYS A 225 21.24 -37.42 -3.18
#